data_AF-A0A9P5V3M1-F1
#
_entry.id   AF-A0A9P5V3M1-F1
#
_cell.length_a   1.000
_cell.length_b   1.000
_cell.length_c   1.000
_cell.angle_alpha   90.00
_cell.angle_beta   90.00
_cell.angle_gamma   90.00
#
_symmetry.space_group_name_H-M   'P 1'
#
loop_
_entity.id
_entity.type
_entity.pdbx_description
1 polymer ?
#
loop_
_entity_poly.entity_id
_entity_poly.type
_entity_poly.pdbx_seq_one_letter_code
_entity_poly.pdbx_strand_id
1 'polypeptide(L)'
;MSPTLYRFTTAEGLVHLLDRKTINTNTFTTSDSDITPSPHPIATSASPENLLITTVHNPASTLNGTAPTVSNYATKEISSFHHLVLDFDETITDHDTTSSFDTLACKVRPGTDYQEPQMTWSEILQAYLDDLEKVDVSDLCHLNRPLHPPATTNASGEATASQGKMEAPTVQVSSPSLPQAGQEQEGQLHHPQPKSNTPPLQTTTTNKQPHKIQPPSAHHHLLDPKVRELQCHIDGRTFTPEPELPVPKFPSLQPWIHSQVRKRAVEKVSLDRVYESGNLVGLTKEQIREFGREHVRLRPGMVQFLKAFVEEQDRVEQEVKARESQVAGGQGGDNESSPSTTTGSHHPSGSGSVSASPSSKYTRGQLWILSVNWSQDLIRGAMDQVFGSEEATVKYLPDSNLICSNLEFAKEGHETLARRRKSEPSTTIVDNNNSSSADLDNTDTSNKQGENACVHHTSGKVDANILTGTDKLHAFRDIQRRFAAQHNLAPFETKWAFFGDSTTDLGCLVEADVGIIIGKSKSLLSECERSGIQVVDLEVRK
;
A
#
# COMPACT_ATOMS: atom_id res chain seq x y z
N MET A 1 -12.43 12.85 16.06
CA MET A 1 -12.59 11.47 16.56
C MET A 1 -11.31 10.73 16.23
N SER A 2 -10.80 9.89 17.13
CA SER A 2 -9.66 9.04 16.81
C SER A 2 -10.07 8.02 15.73
N PRO A 3 -9.20 7.72 14.75
CA PRO A 3 -9.48 6.67 13.79
C PRO A 3 -9.60 5.34 14.54
N THR A 4 -10.57 4.52 14.13
CA THR A 4 -10.81 3.18 14.68
C THR A 4 -10.49 2.15 13.61
N LEU A 5 -9.61 1.21 13.94
CA LEU A 5 -9.27 0.06 13.11
C LEU A 5 -9.89 -1.20 13.72
N TYR A 6 -10.27 -2.14 12.87
CA TYR A 6 -10.81 -3.44 13.30
C TYR A 6 -9.76 -4.51 13.12
N ARG A 7 -9.60 -5.43 14.08
CA ARG A 7 -8.60 -6.48 14.00
C ARG A 7 -9.23 -7.87 14.01
N PHE A 8 -8.82 -8.69 13.05
CA PHE A 8 -9.01 -10.13 13.07
C PHE A 8 -7.71 -10.83 13.39
N THR A 9 -7.68 -11.58 14.49
CA THR A 9 -6.47 -12.31 14.88
C THR A 9 -6.08 -13.41 13.88
N THR A 10 -7.06 -13.94 13.14
CA THR A 10 -6.87 -14.88 12.04
C THR A 10 -7.86 -14.55 10.92
N ALA A 11 -7.51 -14.89 9.67
CA ALA A 11 -8.36 -14.57 8.52
C ALA A 11 -9.66 -15.38 8.50
N GLU A 12 -9.74 -16.50 9.22
CA GLU A 12 -10.96 -17.32 9.35
C GLU A 12 -12.11 -16.51 9.96
N GLY A 13 -11.79 -15.51 10.79
CA GLY A 13 -12.79 -14.60 11.32
C GLY A 13 -13.53 -13.78 10.26
N LEU A 14 -12.92 -13.58 9.09
CA LEU A 14 -13.55 -12.88 7.97
C LEU A 14 -14.75 -13.65 7.41
N VAL A 15 -14.79 -14.97 7.55
CA VAL A 15 -15.92 -15.78 7.05
C VAL A 15 -17.21 -15.44 7.80
N HIS A 16 -17.11 -15.08 9.08
CA HIS A 16 -18.27 -14.64 9.86
C HIS A 16 -18.83 -13.29 9.41
N LEU A 17 -18.04 -12.52 8.66
CA LEU A 17 -18.50 -11.30 7.99
C LEU A 17 -19.29 -11.58 6.72
N LEU A 18 -19.42 -12.84 6.31
CA LEU A 18 -20.21 -13.25 5.15
C LEU A 18 -21.50 -13.95 5.53
N ASP A 19 -21.61 -14.53 6.74
CA ASP A 19 -22.77 -15.33 7.13
C ASP A 19 -23.99 -14.43 7.41
N ARG A 20 -24.79 -14.17 6.36
CA ARG A 20 -26.06 -13.47 6.44
C ARG A 20 -27.15 -14.30 7.17
N LYS A 21 -27.03 -15.63 7.25
CA LYS A 21 -28.12 -16.50 7.77
C LYS A 21 -28.26 -16.43 9.28
N THR A 22 -27.19 -16.14 10.01
CA THR A 22 -27.21 -15.93 11.47
C THR A 22 -27.92 -14.64 11.88
N ILE A 23 -28.17 -13.71 10.94
CA ILE A 23 -28.71 -12.38 11.23
C ILE A 23 -30.24 -12.36 11.16
N ASN A 24 -30.85 -13.20 10.32
CA ASN A 24 -32.31 -13.18 10.11
C ASN A 24 -33.10 -14.10 11.06
N THR A 25 -32.45 -14.76 12.03
CA THR A 25 -33.10 -15.69 12.97
C THR A 25 -33.42 -15.12 14.35
N ASN A 26 -33.10 -13.85 14.63
CA ASN A 26 -33.71 -13.16 15.77
C ASN A 26 -35.09 -12.61 15.37
N THR A 27 -36.05 -13.53 15.41
CA THR A 27 -37.48 -13.26 15.47
C THR A 27 -37.76 -12.11 16.42
N PHE A 28 -38.32 -11.05 15.85
CA PHE A 28 -39.19 -10.12 16.54
C PHE A 28 -40.32 -10.95 17.17
N THR A 29 -40.15 -11.40 18.42
CA THR A 29 -41.29 -11.83 19.24
C THR A 29 -42.08 -10.58 19.55
N THR A 30 -43.05 -10.30 18.69
CA THR A 30 -44.15 -9.41 19.00
C THR A 30 -44.79 -9.84 20.30
N SER A 31 -44.97 -8.85 21.16
CA SER A 31 -45.83 -8.83 22.34
C SER A 31 -47.02 -9.77 22.26
N ASP A 32 -47.22 -10.55 23.32
CA ASP A 32 -48.55 -10.78 23.85
C ASP A 32 -48.54 -10.70 25.37
N SER A 33 -49.57 -10.04 25.86
CA SER A 33 -49.82 -9.60 27.22
C SER A 33 -50.38 -10.69 28.14
N ASP A 34 -50.14 -10.47 29.44
CA ASP A 34 -51.06 -10.67 30.57
C ASP A 34 -51.07 -11.95 31.46
N ILE A 35 -51.02 -11.66 32.79
CA ILE A 35 -51.63 -12.37 33.97
C ILE A 35 -50.87 -13.63 34.48
N THR A 36 -50.45 -13.88 35.74
CA THR A 36 -50.57 -13.33 37.14
C THR A 36 -49.52 -14.00 38.06
N PRO A 37 -49.33 -13.58 39.34
CA PRO A 37 -48.27 -14.10 40.22
C PRO A 37 -48.73 -15.21 41.19
N SER A 38 -47.84 -16.15 41.53
CA SER A 38 -47.97 -17.01 42.71
C SER A 38 -46.59 -17.40 43.29
N PRO A 39 -46.44 -17.63 44.62
CA PRO A 39 -45.13 -17.66 45.27
C PRO A 39 -44.68 -19.05 45.80
N HIS A 40 -43.35 -19.18 45.98
CA HIS A 40 -42.59 -20.07 46.89
C HIS A 40 -42.34 -21.56 46.49
N PRO A 41 -41.37 -22.29 47.12
CA PRO A 41 -39.90 -22.13 47.05
C PRO A 41 -39.11 -23.47 46.95
N ILE A 42 -37.75 -23.39 46.97
CA ILE A 42 -36.73 -24.42 47.37
C ILE A 42 -36.04 -25.30 46.29
N ALA A 43 -34.81 -24.88 45.97
CA ALA A 43 -33.48 -25.54 46.06
C ALA A 43 -32.93 -26.66 45.11
N THR A 44 -31.67 -26.35 44.68
CA THR A 44 -30.45 -27.20 44.46
C THR A 44 -30.38 -28.15 43.26
N SER A 45 -29.61 -27.81 42.21
CA SER A 45 -28.17 -28.14 41.93
C SER A 45 -28.14 -29.01 40.65
N ALA A 46 -27.27 -28.87 39.65
CA ALA A 46 -25.87 -28.50 39.60
C ALA A 46 -25.48 -27.80 38.27
N SER A 47 -24.34 -27.12 38.33
CA SER A 47 -23.65 -26.28 37.33
C SER A 47 -22.94 -27.09 36.22
N PRO A 48 -22.61 -26.46 35.06
CA PRO A 48 -21.19 -26.24 34.81
C PRO A 48 -20.84 -24.80 34.40
N GLU A 49 -19.86 -24.30 35.15
CA GLU A 49 -18.73 -23.40 34.82
C GLU A 49 -18.94 -22.29 33.78
N ASN A 50 -19.10 -21.08 34.33
CA ASN A 50 -18.91 -19.80 33.66
C ASN A 50 -17.43 -19.58 33.33
N LEU A 51 -17.14 -19.26 32.07
CA LEU A 51 -15.84 -18.76 31.64
C LEU A 51 -15.69 -17.29 32.09
N LEU A 52 -14.66 -17.03 32.90
CA LEU A 52 -14.31 -15.71 33.42
C LEU A 52 -13.73 -14.81 32.31
N ILE A 53 -14.34 -13.64 32.12
CA ILE A 53 -13.73 -12.52 31.40
C ILE A 53 -12.65 -11.94 32.31
N THR A 54 -11.39 -12.10 31.94
CA THR A 54 -10.28 -11.41 32.62
C THR A 54 -10.05 -10.08 31.91
N THR A 55 -10.68 -9.02 32.40
CA THR A 55 -10.38 -7.64 31.98
C THR A 55 -9.08 -7.21 32.66
N VAL A 56 -8.02 -6.97 31.90
CA VAL A 56 -6.84 -6.26 32.41
C VAL A 56 -7.24 -4.80 32.61
N HIS A 57 -7.40 -4.40 33.88
CA HIS A 57 -7.72 -3.04 34.28
C HIS A 57 -6.57 -2.08 33.94
N ASN A 58 -6.91 -0.98 33.26
CA ASN A 58 -6.34 0.34 33.51
C ASN A 58 -7.53 1.27 33.85
N PRO A 59 -7.50 2.07 34.93
CA PRO A 59 -8.71 2.66 35.48
C PRO A 59 -9.06 4.02 34.87
N ALA A 60 -10.37 4.31 34.93
CA ALA A 60 -11.03 5.61 34.82
C ALA A 60 -11.43 6.13 33.41
N SER A 61 -12.53 5.59 32.87
CA SER A 61 -13.72 6.39 32.56
C SER A 61 -14.93 5.48 32.33
N THR A 62 -15.84 5.46 33.29
CA THR A 62 -17.11 4.72 33.22
C THR A 62 -18.09 5.46 32.33
N LEU A 63 -18.26 4.98 31.09
CA LEU A 63 -19.43 5.23 30.26
C LEU A 63 -20.15 3.89 30.11
N ASN A 64 -21.30 3.76 30.80
CA ASN A 64 -22.22 2.63 30.71
C ASN A 64 -22.90 2.58 29.33
N GLY A 65 -22.13 2.27 28.30
CA GLY A 65 -22.65 1.83 27.01
C GLY A 65 -22.33 0.35 26.86
N THR A 66 -23.35 -0.50 26.86
CA THR A 66 -23.22 -1.87 26.35
C THR A 66 -22.58 -1.80 24.98
N ALA A 67 -21.38 -2.38 24.83
CA ALA A 67 -20.68 -2.43 23.56
C ALA A 67 -21.64 -3.00 22.49
N PRO A 68 -21.81 -2.32 21.34
CA PRO A 68 -22.73 -2.79 20.32
C PRO A 68 -22.34 -4.20 19.88
N THR A 69 -23.33 -5.08 19.73
CA THR A 69 -23.14 -6.45 19.26
C THR A 69 -22.59 -6.43 17.83
N VAL A 70 -21.25 -6.43 17.69
CA VAL A 70 -20.52 -6.13 16.46
C VAL A 70 -20.84 -7.08 15.29
N SER A 71 -21.33 -8.28 15.61
CA SER A 71 -21.56 -9.36 14.63
C SER A 71 -22.59 -9.05 13.53
N ASN A 72 -23.59 -8.20 13.77
CA ASN A 72 -24.64 -7.92 12.75
C ASN A 72 -24.36 -6.67 11.92
N TYR A 73 -23.53 -5.75 12.43
CA TYR A 73 -23.20 -4.49 11.76
C TYR A 73 -22.12 -4.69 10.69
N ALA A 74 -21.08 -5.46 11.04
CA ALA A 74 -19.92 -5.63 10.17
C ALA A 74 -20.27 -6.35 8.85
N THR A 75 -21.12 -7.39 8.89
CA THR A 75 -21.55 -8.21 7.72
C THR A 75 -22.28 -7.38 6.66
N LYS A 76 -23.23 -6.53 7.09
CA LYS A 76 -24.01 -5.68 6.18
C LYS A 76 -23.16 -4.54 5.64
N GLU A 77 -22.29 -3.96 6.48
CA GLU A 77 -21.35 -2.92 6.03
C GLU A 77 -20.31 -3.43 5.05
N ILE A 78 -19.83 -4.66 5.20
CA ILE A 78 -18.81 -5.20 4.31
C ILE A 78 -19.35 -5.46 2.91
N SER A 79 -20.59 -5.97 2.80
CA SER A 79 -21.28 -6.01 1.51
C SER A 79 -21.67 -4.64 0.94
N SER A 80 -21.52 -3.56 1.73
CA SER A 80 -21.77 -2.18 1.30
C SER A 80 -20.52 -1.48 0.77
N PHE A 81 -19.35 -2.12 0.85
CA PHE A 81 -18.14 -1.53 0.28
C PHE A 81 -18.17 -1.62 -1.24
N HIS A 82 -17.90 -0.49 -1.88
CA HIS A 82 -17.71 -0.44 -3.31
C HIS A 82 -16.30 -0.92 -3.65
N HIS A 83 -15.30 -0.65 -2.82
CA HIS A 83 -13.92 -0.97 -3.16
C HIS A 83 -13.20 -1.68 -2.03
N LEU A 84 -12.53 -2.76 -2.40
CA LEU A 84 -11.69 -3.55 -1.52
C LEU A 84 -10.25 -3.39 -1.96
N VAL A 85 -9.39 -2.93 -1.06
CA VAL A 85 -7.96 -2.82 -1.28
C VAL A 85 -7.24 -3.68 -0.26
N LEU A 86 -6.31 -4.50 -0.73
CA LEU A 86 -5.61 -5.46 0.09
C LEU A 86 -4.10 -5.26 -0.06
N ASP A 87 -3.39 -5.34 1.04
CA ASP A 87 -2.00 -5.81 1.00
C ASP A 87 -1.96 -7.31 0.63
N PHE A 88 -0.80 -7.80 0.17
CA PHE A 88 -0.65 -9.18 -0.28
C PHE A 88 -0.02 -10.09 0.79
N ASP A 89 1.23 -9.80 1.17
CA ASP A 89 2.03 -10.68 2.01
C ASP A 89 1.59 -10.68 3.45
N GLU A 90 1.41 -11.86 4.03
CA GLU A 90 0.85 -12.09 5.37
C GLU A 90 -0.57 -11.52 5.58
N THR A 91 -1.08 -10.65 4.72
CA THR A 91 -2.48 -10.20 4.70
C THR A 91 -3.36 -11.24 3.99
N ILE A 92 -3.04 -11.58 2.74
CA ILE A 92 -3.75 -12.60 1.96
C ILE A 92 -3.03 -13.95 2.06
N THR A 93 -1.70 -13.94 2.00
CA THR A 93 -0.88 -15.16 2.13
C THR A 93 -0.76 -15.58 3.58
N ASP A 94 -0.53 -16.88 3.83
CA ASP A 94 -0.33 -17.40 5.19
C ASP A 94 1.11 -17.24 5.70
N HIS A 95 2.03 -16.76 4.86
CA HIS A 95 3.43 -16.45 5.17
C HIS A 95 3.99 -15.34 4.26
N ASP A 96 5.07 -14.69 4.70
CA ASP A 96 5.88 -13.77 3.89
C ASP A 96 6.40 -14.46 2.62
N THR A 97 6.16 -13.86 1.44
CA THR A 97 6.61 -14.41 0.16
C THR A 97 7.95 -13.88 -0.33
N THR A 98 8.67 -13.09 0.47
CA THR A 98 10.02 -12.55 0.16
C THR A 98 10.99 -13.60 -0.37
N SER A 99 11.07 -14.78 0.25
CA SER A 99 11.97 -15.86 -0.20
C SER A 99 11.45 -16.70 -1.38
N SER A 100 10.23 -16.44 -1.86
CA SER A 100 9.61 -17.22 -2.94
C SER A 100 10.40 -17.13 -4.25
N PHE A 101 10.93 -15.94 -4.55
CA PHE A 101 11.70 -15.73 -5.76
C PHE A 101 13.07 -16.41 -5.75
N ASP A 102 13.76 -16.40 -4.61
CA ASP A 102 14.99 -17.17 -4.45
C ASP A 102 14.73 -18.66 -4.65
N THR A 103 13.66 -19.17 -4.03
CA THR A 103 13.24 -20.57 -4.19
C THR A 103 12.94 -20.90 -5.65
N LEU A 104 12.21 -20.03 -6.36
CA LEU A 104 11.93 -20.18 -7.79
C LEU A 104 13.21 -20.17 -8.62
N ALA A 105 14.07 -19.17 -8.42
CA ALA A 105 15.32 -19.04 -9.15
C ALA A 105 16.22 -20.27 -8.95
N CYS A 106 16.35 -20.75 -7.71
CA CYS A 106 17.08 -21.98 -7.40
C CYS A 106 16.49 -23.23 -8.06
N LYS A 107 15.17 -23.29 -8.29
CA LYS A 107 14.51 -24.42 -8.99
C LYS A 107 14.73 -24.38 -10.50
N VAL A 108 14.70 -23.20 -11.11
CA VAL A 108 14.81 -23.05 -12.57
C VAL A 108 16.27 -23.18 -13.03
N ARG A 109 17.23 -22.70 -12.23
CA ARG A 109 18.65 -22.63 -12.62
C ARG A 109 19.35 -23.95 -12.98
N PRO A 110 19.12 -25.08 -12.30
CA PRO A 110 19.84 -26.33 -12.59
C PRO A 110 19.63 -26.88 -14.01
N GLY A 111 18.68 -26.33 -14.78
CA GLY A 111 18.40 -26.73 -16.17
C GLY A 111 18.90 -25.75 -17.24
N THR A 112 19.71 -24.76 -16.88
CA THR A 112 19.96 -23.58 -17.72
C THR A 112 21.39 -23.08 -17.58
N ASP A 113 21.97 -22.53 -18.65
CA ASP A 113 23.31 -21.91 -18.67
C ASP A 113 23.37 -20.54 -17.95
N TYR A 114 22.64 -20.38 -16.84
CA TYR A 114 22.72 -19.16 -16.03
C TYR A 114 24.07 -19.07 -15.32
N GLN A 115 24.60 -17.86 -15.24
CA GLN A 115 25.74 -17.61 -14.36
C GLN A 115 25.32 -17.79 -12.91
N GLU A 116 26.22 -18.31 -12.08
CA GLU A 116 26.02 -18.28 -10.64
C GLU A 116 25.81 -16.83 -10.18
N PRO A 117 24.90 -16.59 -9.22
CA PRO A 117 24.69 -15.27 -8.66
C PRO A 117 25.98 -14.69 -8.12
N GLN A 118 26.13 -13.37 -8.23
CA GLN A 118 27.23 -12.66 -7.58
C GLN A 118 27.05 -12.58 -6.07
N MET A 119 25.80 -12.72 -5.60
CA MET A 119 25.42 -12.63 -4.19
C MET A 119 24.25 -13.58 -3.92
N THR A 120 24.33 -14.32 -2.83
CA THR A 120 23.24 -15.18 -2.36
C THR A 120 22.09 -14.34 -1.78
N TRP A 121 20.89 -14.91 -1.74
CA TRP A 121 19.74 -14.22 -1.14
C TRP A 121 19.96 -13.88 0.34
N SER A 122 20.59 -14.78 1.10
CA SER A 122 20.91 -14.55 2.50
C SER A 122 21.88 -13.38 2.70
N GLU A 123 22.86 -13.20 1.81
CA GLU A 123 23.77 -12.05 1.85
C GLU A 123 23.04 -10.73 1.53
N ILE A 124 22.13 -10.73 0.54
CA ILE A 124 21.30 -9.56 0.23
C ILE A 124 20.43 -9.17 1.43
N LEU A 125 19.76 -10.15 2.04
CA LEU A 125 18.90 -9.94 3.21
C LEU A 125 19.71 -9.42 4.41
N GLN A 126 20.88 -9.98 4.66
CA GLN A 126 21.74 -9.50 5.74
C GLN A 126 22.16 -8.04 5.51
N ALA A 127 22.58 -7.69 4.29
CA ALA A 127 22.95 -6.32 3.95
C ALA A 127 21.76 -5.35 4.10
N TYR A 128 20.54 -5.77 3.76
CA TYR A 128 19.31 -5.01 4.00
C TYR A 128 19.07 -4.75 5.49
N LEU A 129 19.20 -5.78 6.33
CA LEU A 129 19.04 -5.65 7.78
C LEU A 129 20.10 -4.72 8.40
N ASP A 130 21.34 -4.82 7.96
CA ASP A 130 22.44 -3.95 8.39
C ASP A 130 22.15 -2.48 8.03
N ASP A 131 21.55 -2.22 6.87
CA ASP A 131 21.16 -0.87 6.46
C ASP A 131 19.96 -0.34 7.23
N LEU A 132 18.98 -1.19 7.54
CA LEU A 132 17.87 -0.81 8.39
C LEU A 132 18.34 -0.39 9.79
N GLU A 133 19.29 -1.12 10.38
CA GLU A 133 19.84 -0.79 11.70
C GLU A 133 20.54 0.59 11.70
N LYS A 134 21.26 0.91 10.62
CA LYS A 134 21.88 2.24 10.44
C LYS A 134 20.86 3.39 10.38
N VAL A 135 19.62 3.10 9.99
CA VAL A 135 18.53 4.09 9.86
C VAL A 135 17.69 4.24 11.13
N ASP A 136 17.70 3.26 12.03
CA ASP A 136 16.76 3.17 13.17
C ASP A 136 17.26 3.86 14.46
N VAL A 137 18.58 3.89 14.72
CA VAL A 137 19.08 4.03 16.11
C VAL A 137 19.38 5.47 16.58
N SER A 138 19.75 6.42 15.72
CA SER A 138 20.28 7.72 16.18
C SER A 138 19.35 8.93 15.99
N ASP A 139 18.46 8.91 15.01
CA ASP A 139 17.83 10.15 14.51
C ASP A 139 16.42 10.42 15.06
N LEU A 140 15.78 9.41 15.65
CA LEU A 140 14.44 9.53 16.26
C LEU A 140 14.46 10.33 17.57
N CYS A 141 15.60 10.35 18.28
CA CYS A 141 15.72 11.01 19.57
C CYS A 141 15.58 12.54 19.49
N HIS A 142 15.87 13.14 18.33
CA HIS A 142 15.87 14.60 18.17
C HIS A 142 14.49 15.19 17.81
N LEU A 143 13.59 14.40 17.21
CA LEU A 143 12.25 14.85 16.79
C LEU A 143 11.22 14.84 17.92
N ASN A 144 11.43 14.03 18.97
CA ASN A 144 10.57 14.00 20.15
C ASN A 144 11.04 14.94 21.27
N ARG A 145 12.07 15.76 21.05
CA ARG A 145 12.44 16.78 22.04
C ARG A 145 11.30 17.80 22.06
N PRO A 146 10.62 18.02 23.20
CA PRO A 146 9.59 19.04 23.30
C PRO A 146 10.19 20.35 22.79
N LEU A 147 9.51 21.00 21.84
CA LEU A 147 9.84 22.36 21.46
C LEU A 147 9.79 23.17 22.76
N HIS A 148 10.96 23.49 23.32
CA HIS A 148 11.03 24.38 24.46
C HIS A 148 10.25 25.65 24.05
N PRO A 149 9.29 26.10 24.88
CA PRO A 149 8.61 27.34 24.58
C PRO A 149 9.68 28.41 24.36
N PRO A 150 9.55 29.26 23.32
CA PRO A 150 10.53 30.30 23.05
C PRO A 150 10.77 31.05 24.35
N ALA A 151 12.03 31.08 24.80
CA ALA A 151 12.40 31.76 26.02
C ALA A 151 11.83 33.17 25.93
N THR A 152 10.84 33.47 26.78
CA THR A 152 10.34 34.82 26.95
C THR A 152 11.51 35.64 27.43
N THR A 153 12.13 36.37 26.51
CA THR A 153 13.10 37.41 26.82
C THR A 153 12.36 38.48 27.60
N ASN A 154 12.32 38.32 28.92
CA ASN A 154 11.94 39.37 29.84
C ASN A 154 13.02 40.45 29.78
N ALA A 155 12.79 41.44 28.92
CA ALA A 155 13.43 42.73 29.01
C ALA A 155 12.81 43.48 30.20
N SER A 156 13.43 43.33 31.37
CA SER A 156 13.26 44.26 32.48
C SER A 156 14.64 44.47 33.10
N GLY A 157 15.25 45.61 32.79
CA GLY A 157 16.39 46.09 33.54
C GLY A 157 15.94 46.62 34.89
N GLU A 158 16.71 46.34 35.93
CA GLU A 158 17.10 47.35 36.92
C GLU A 158 18.24 46.82 37.80
N ALA A 159 19.17 47.72 38.11
CA ALA A 159 20.39 47.49 38.86
C ALA A 159 20.14 47.60 40.37
N THR A 160 20.82 46.80 41.19
CA THR A 160 21.90 47.24 42.12
C THR A 160 22.28 46.16 43.16
N ALA A 161 23.61 45.98 43.28
CA ALA A 161 24.46 45.57 44.40
C ALA A 161 23.91 44.80 45.63
N SER A 162 24.55 43.67 45.98
CA SER A 162 25.45 43.57 47.16
C SER A 162 26.09 42.18 47.31
N GLN A 163 27.08 42.11 48.20
CA GLN A 163 28.19 41.15 48.39
C GLN A 163 27.84 39.75 48.94
N GLY A 164 28.75 38.81 48.72
CA GLY A 164 28.98 37.58 49.51
C GLY A 164 29.40 36.40 48.61
N LYS A 165 30.68 36.10 48.38
CA LYS A 165 31.68 35.37 49.19
C LYS A 165 31.31 33.89 49.46
N MET A 166 32.28 33.00 49.18
CA MET A 166 32.36 31.53 49.39
C MET A 166 31.75 30.68 48.27
N GLU A 167 32.30 29.56 47.80
CA GLU A 167 33.56 28.81 47.96
C GLU A 167 33.57 27.78 46.81
N ALA A 168 34.76 27.34 46.38
CA ALA A 168 34.93 26.29 45.36
C ALA A 168 34.49 24.92 45.88
N PRO A 169 34.26 23.93 44.99
CA PRO A 169 35.32 22.93 44.88
C PRO A 169 35.63 22.44 43.46
N THR A 170 36.93 22.30 43.27
CA THR A 170 37.67 21.50 42.30
C THR A 170 37.13 20.08 42.16
N VAL A 171 36.92 19.61 40.93
CA VAL A 171 36.91 18.16 40.62
C VAL A 171 37.80 17.92 39.40
N GLN A 172 38.73 16.98 39.60
CA GLN A 172 39.84 16.63 38.73
C GLN A 172 39.38 15.91 37.46
N VAL A 173 39.96 16.31 36.34
CA VAL A 173 40.00 15.56 35.08
C VAL A 173 41.08 14.50 35.21
N SER A 174 40.72 13.23 35.02
CA SER A 174 41.67 12.12 34.87
C SER A 174 41.47 11.48 33.50
N SER A 175 42.43 11.70 32.61
CA SER A 175 42.57 11.01 31.32
C SER A 175 43.17 9.62 31.53
N PRO A 176 42.77 8.60 30.77
CA PRO A 176 43.59 7.43 30.53
C PRO A 176 44.32 7.52 29.19
N SER A 177 45.61 7.26 29.29
CA SER A 177 46.67 7.16 28.29
C SER A 177 46.45 6.10 27.21
N LEU A 178 46.71 6.49 25.95
CA LEU A 178 47.02 5.58 24.83
C LEU A 178 48.37 4.87 25.03
N PRO A 179 48.54 3.64 24.52
CA PRO A 179 49.83 3.11 24.14
C PRO A 179 50.13 3.34 22.65
N GLN A 180 51.32 3.88 22.38
CA GLN A 180 52.01 3.90 21.08
C GLN A 180 52.61 2.54 20.76
N ALA A 181 52.40 2.05 19.54
CA ALA A 181 53.29 1.21 18.71
C ALA A 181 52.57 1.01 17.36
N GLY A 182 53.15 1.04 16.18
CA GLY A 182 54.53 1.21 15.74
C GLY A 182 54.53 1.68 14.29
N GLN A 183 55.67 2.21 13.87
CA GLN A 183 55.94 2.67 12.51
C GLN A 183 56.13 1.50 11.57
N GLU A 184 55.48 1.51 10.40
CA GLU A 184 56.01 0.90 9.18
C GLU A 184 55.92 1.90 8.04
N GLN A 185 57.08 2.18 7.46
CA GLN A 185 57.31 2.93 6.23
C GLN A 185 57.31 1.94 5.07
N GLU A 186 56.56 2.24 4.01
CA GLU A 186 56.77 1.84 2.60
C GLU A 186 55.66 2.61 1.85
N GLY A 187 55.83 3.32 0.75
CA GLY A 187 56.79 3.31 -0.34
C GLY A 187 56.09 4.08 -1.47
N GLN A 188 56.43 5.36 -1.67
CA GLN A 188 55.86 6.21 -2.71
C GLN A 188 56.35 5.76 -4.09
N LEU A 189 55.43 5.41 -4.99
CA LEU A 189 55.69 5.30 -6.42
C LEU A 189 54.85 6.32 -7.19
N HIS A 190 55.55 7.29 -7.77
CA HIS A 190 55.05 8.25 -8.74
C HIS A 190 54.72 7.58 -10.07
N HIS A 191 53.54 7.85 -10.65
CA HIS A 191 53.39 7.88 -12.12
C HIS A 191 52.33 8.90 -12.58
N PRO A 192 52.50 9.46 -13.80
CA PRO A 192 51.95 10.76 -14.18
C PRO A 192 50.59 10.69 -14.90
N GLN A 193 49.76 11.71 -14.70
CA GLN A 193 48.57 11.99 -15.50
C GLN A 193 48.93 12.54 -16.89
N PRO A 194 48.25 12.13 -17.97
CA PRO A 194 48.21 12.89 -19.22
C PRO A 194 47.05 13.89 -19.22
N LYS A 195 47.39 15.14 -19.56
CA LYS A 195 46.46 16.23 -19.87
C LYS A 195 45.83 16.00 -21.24
N SER A 196 44.50 16.03 -21.36
CA SER A 196 43.81 16.14 -22.65
C SER A 196 43.05 17.47 -22.73
N ASN A 197 43.54 18.35 -23.59
CA ASN A 197 42.85 19.57 -24.04
C ASN A 197 41.85 19.21 -25.14
N THR A 198 40.58 19.56 -24.96
CA THR A 198 39.59 19.61 -26.07
C THR A 198 38.70 20.85 -25.89
N PRO A 199 38.44 21.65 -26.95
CA PRO A 199 37.71 22.92 -26.86
C PRO A 199 36.19 22.73 -26.83
N PRO A 200 35.41 23.73 -26.34
CA PRO A 200 33.96 23.62 -26.29
C PRO A 200 33.30 23.91 -27.65
N LEU A 201 32.37 23.03 -28.02
CA LEU A 201 31.46 23.21 -29.16
C LEU A 201 30.33 24.18 -28.77
N GLN A 202 30.11 25.21 -29.58
CA GLN A 202 28.97 26.12 -29.45
C GLN A 202 27.68 25.44 -29.94
N THR A 203 26.67 25.35 -29.08
CA THR A 203 25.31 24.96 -29.46
C THR A 203 24.40 26.18 -29.54
N THR A 204 23.75 26.32 -30.69
CA THR A 204 22.75 27.33 -31.04
C THR A 204 21.44 27.10 -30.29
N THR A 205 21.02 28.10 -29.52
CA THR A 205 19.71 28.16 -28.85
C THR A 205 18.61 28.54 -29.85
N THR A 206 17.64 27.65 -30.09
CA THR A 206 16.35 27.98 -30.70
C THR A 206 15.31 28.26 -29.61
N ASN A 207 14.72 29.44 -29.71
CA ASN A 207 13.84 30.06 -28.73
C ASN A 207 12.40 29.59 -28.97
N LYS A 208 11.83 28.79 -28.05
CA LYS A 208 10.38 28.53 -27.98
C LYS A 208 9.85 29.01 -26.63
N GLN A 209 8.93 29.97 -26.68
CA GLN A 209 8.27 30.54 -25.50
C GLN A 209 7.40 29.49 -24.79
N PRO A 210 7.45 29.40 -23.45
CA PRO A 210 6.48 28.62 -22.69
C PRO A 210 5.23 29.45 -22.35
N HIS A 211 4.07 28.84 -22.52
CA HIS A 211 2.79 29.34 -22.03
C HIS A 211 2.80 29.41 -20.49
N LYS A 212 2.43 30.58 -19.98
CA LYS A 212 2.41 30.93 -18.56
C LYS A 212 1.12 30.40 -17.93
N ILE A 213 1.16 29.20 -17.36
CA ILE A 213 0.12 28.70 -16.44
C ILE A 213 0.42 29.29 -15.07
N GLN A 214 -0.52 30.08 -14.51
CA GLN A 214 -0.44 30.58 -13.14
C GLN A 214 -0.56 29.40 -12.16
N PRO A 215 0.38 29.24 -11.20
CA PRO A 215 0.19 28.28 -10.12
C PRO A 215 -0.90 28.80 -9.16
N PRO A 216 -1.78 27.93 -8.62
CA PRO A 216 -2.70 28.34 -7.58
C PRO A 216 -1.92 28.69 -6.31
N SER A 217 -2.06 29.93 -5.85
CA SER A 217 -1.51 30.40 -4.59
C SER A 217 -2.37 29.87 -3.44
N ALA A 218 -1.99 28.72 -2.89
CA ALA A 218 -2.41 28.30 -1.57
C ALA A 218 -1.14 28.14 -0.72
N HIS A 219 -1.10 28.81 0.44
CA HIS A 219 -0.06 28.63 1.44
C HIS A 219 -0.11 27.19 1.97
N HIS A 220 0.62 26.28 1.32
CA HIS A 220 0.89 24.96 1.85
C HIS A 220 1.80 25.11 3.07
N HIS A 221 1.37 24.55 4.20
CA HIS A 221 2.19 24.43 5.40
C HIS A 221 3.45 23.63 5.05
N LEU A 222 4.53 24.36 4.82
CA LEU A 222 5.85 23.84 4.52
C LEU A 222 6.31 22.90 5.64
N LEU A 223 6.85 21.75 5.23
CA LEU A 223 7.56 20.77 6.06
C LEU A 223 8.53 21.47 7.02
N ASP A 224 8.84 20.81 8.13
CA ASP A 224 10.01 21.17 8.93
C ASP A 224 11.23 21.23 7.99
N PRO A 225 11.93 22.37 7.88
CA PRO A 225 13.11 22.52 7.03
C PRO A 225 14.15 21.42 7.22
N LYS A 226 14.23 20.83 8.42
CA LYS A 226 15.17 19.73 8.73
C LYS A 226 14.86 18.42 7.99
N VAL A 227 13.62 18.20 7.55
CA VAL A 227 13.24 17.00 6.80
C VAL A 227 13.74 17.07 5.36
N ARG A 228 13.90 18.28 4.80
CA ARG A 228 14.49 18.49 3.46
C ARG A 228 15.99 18.21 3.41
N GLU A 229 16.66 18.20 4.56
CA GLU A 229 18.10 18.02 4.69
C GLU A 229 18.51 16.59 5.09
N LEU A 230 17.57 15.65 5.18
CA LEU A 230 17.84 14.23 5.48
C LEU A 230 18.57 13.56 4.30
N GLN A 231 19.86 13.82 4.15
CA GLN A 231 20.74 13.06 3.28
C GLN A 231 21.04 11.72 3.94
N CYS A 232 20.35 10.67 3.50
CA CYS A 232 20.69 9.32 3.92
C CYS A 232 21.91 8.85 3.11
N HIS A 233 22.93 8.37 3.80
CA HIS A 233 24.14 7.82 3.19
C HIS A 233 24.16 6.30 3.42
N ILE A 234 23.94 5.54 2.36
CA ILE A 234 23.96 4.07 2.40
C ILE A 234 24.96 3.61 1.34
N ASP A 235 25.98 2.85 1.74
CA ASP A 235 27.06 2.37 0.87
C ASP A 235 27.73 3.46 0.01
N GLY A 236 27.93 4.65 0.60
CA GLY A 236 28.53 5.79 -0.10
C GLY A 236 27.62 6.47 -1.13
N ARG A 237 26.36 6.05 -1.25
CA ARG A 237 25.33 6.70 -2.07
C ARG A 237 24.53 7.68 -1.20
N THR A 238 24.36 8.92 -1.68
CA THR A 238 23.56 9.96 -1.01
C THR A 238 22.16 10.02 -1.62
N PHE A 239 21.13 9.86 -0.79
CA PHE A 239 19.73 9.97 -1.20
C PHE A 239 19.11 11.27 -0.70
N THR A 240 18.49 12.02 -1.60
CA THR A 240 17.70 13.20 -1.26
C THR A 240 16.22 12.80 -1.22
N PRO A 241 15.52 12.96 -0.09
CA PRO A 241 14.09 12.63 0.00
C PRO A 241 13.29 13.49 -0.98
N GLU A 242 12.30 12.87 -1.63
CA GLU A 242 11.42 13.60 -2.54
C GLU A 242 10.63 14.70 -1.81
N PRO A 243 10.37 15.84 -2.47
CA PRO A 243 9.89 17.05 -1.80
C PRO A 243 8.41 17.00 -1.35
N GLU A 244 7.63 16.02 -1.80
CA GLU A 244 6.18 15.94 -1.52
C GLU A 244 5.85 14.78 -0.58
N LEU A 245 6.06 15.00 0.72
CA LEU A 245 5.52 14.08 1.71
C LEU A 245 3.98 14.18 1.74
N PRO A 246 3.28 13.03 1.77
CA PRO A 246 1.84 13.06 1.97
C PRO A 246 1.53 13.75 3.29
N VAL A 247 0.67 14.76 3.29
CA VAL A 247 0.12 15.27 4.54
C VAL A 247 -0.81 14.18 5.09
N PRO A 248 -0.57 13.65 6.30
CA PRO A 248 -1.45 12.63 6.86
C PRO A 248 -2.81 13.26 7.19
N LYS A 249 -3.88 12.46 7.08
CA LYS A 249 -5.20 12.85 7.63
C LYS A 249 -5.13 13.14 9.14
N PHE A 250 -4.19 12.49 9.82
CA PHE A 250 -4.00 12.57 11.28
C PHE A 250 -2.58 13.03 11.60
N PRO A 251 -2.38 14.17 12.28
CA PRO A 251 -1.05 14.66 12.62
C PRO A 251 -0.19 13.68 13.43
N SER A 252 -0.81 12.77 14.20
CA SER A 252 -0.12 11.74 14.98
C SER A 252 0.59 10.67 14.14
N LEU A 253 0.35 10.62 12.83
CA LEU A 253 1.06 9.74 11.88
C LEU A 253 2.34 10.38 11.32
N GLN A 254 2.65 11.64 11.65
CA GLN A 254 3.85 12.31 11.13
C GLN A 254 5.16 11.54 11.46
N PRO A 255 5.36 11.01 12.68
CA PRO A 255 6.55 10.21 12.98
C PRO A 255 6.64 8.93 12.13
N TRP A 256 5.51 8.28 11.89
CA TRP A 256 5.42 7.10 11.02
C TRP A 256 5.80 7.46 9.58
N ILE A 257 5.27 8.55 9.02
CA ILE A 257 5.65 9.03 7.67
C ILE A 257 7.16 9.25 7.58
N HIS A 258 7.75 9.96 8.55
CA HIS A 258 9.19 10.19 8.54
C HIS A 258 9.99 8.87 8.59
N SER A 259 9.53 7.87 9.34
CA SER A 259 10.15 6.54 9.35
C SER A 259 10.08 5.87 7.98
N GLN A 260 8.92 5.88 7.31
CA GLN A 260 8.76 5.28 5.98
C GLN A 260 9.66 5.95 4.92
N VAL A 261 9.75 7.28 4.95
CA VAL A 261 10.60 8.05 4.02
C VAL A 261 12.07 7.65 4.13
N ARG A 262 12.56 7.41 5.36
CA ARG A 262 13.94 6.95 5.56
C ARG A 262 14.16 5.54 5.05
N LYS A 263 13.20 4.63 5.30
CA LYS A 263 13.27 3.25 4.79
C LYS A 263 13.35 3.19 3.27
N ARG A 264 12.75 4.14 2.54
CA ARG A 264 12.80 4.19 1.07
C ARG A 264 14.22 4.07 0.49
N ALA A 265 15.20 4.73 1.10
CA ALA A 265 16.59 4.66 0.64
C ALA A 265 17.17 3.24 0.79
N VAL A 266 16.88 2.59 1.93
CA VAL A 266 17.28 1.21 2.21
C VAL A 266 16.64 0.25 1.21
N GLU A 267 15.34 0.39 0.96
CA GLU A 267 14.61 -0.43 -0.01
C GLU A 267 15.20 -0.31 -1.42
N LYS A 268 15.51 0.91 -1.86
CA LYS A 268 16.11 1.14 -3.17
C LYS A 268 17.49 0.45 -3.30
N VAL A 269 18.35 0.60 -2.30
CA VAL A 269 19.68 -0.07 -2.30
C VAL A 269 19.53 -1.59 -2.29
N SER A 270 18.55 -2.12 -1.55
CA SER A 270 18.23 -3.55 -1.54
C SER A 270 17.85 -4.06 -2.93
N LEU A 271 16.99 -3.34 -3.66
CA LEU A 271 16.61 -3.69 -5.04
C LEU A 271 17.80 -3.62 -6.00
N ASP A 272 18.70 -2.65 -5.84
CA ASP A 272 19.94 -2.57 -6.63
C ASP A 272 20.79 -3.84 -6.40
N ARG A 273 20.93 -4.31 -5.15
CA ARG A 273 21.63 -5.56 -4.84
C ARG A 273 20.94 -6.78 -5.46
N VAL A 274 19.60 -6.84 -5.44
CA VAL A 274 18.84 -7.89 -6.12
C VAL A 274 19.16 -7.90 -7.62
N TYR A 275 19.16 -6.73 -8.27
CA TYR A 275 19.50 -6.61 -9.68
C TYR A 275 20.94 -7.06 -9.98
N GLU A 276 21.90 -6.49 -9.25
CA GLU A 276 23.35 -6.74 -9.39
C GLU A 276 23.68 -8.21 -9.15
N SER A 277 23.04 -8.85 -8.17
CA SER A 277 23.23 -10.28 -7.87
C SER A 277 22.91 -11.20 -9.04
N GLY A 278 22.02 -10.74 -9.94
CA GLY A 278 21.51 -11.55 -11.05
C GLY A 278 20.57 -12.67 -10.62
N ASN A 279 20.10 -12.65 -9.37
CA ASN A 279 19.31 -13.75 -8.83
C ASN A 279 18.03 -14.02 -9.63
N LEU A 280 17.42 -12.97 -10.16
CA LEU A 280 16.12 -13.02 -10.84
C LEU A 280 16.24 -12.95 -12.36
N VAL A 281 17.42 -13.17 -12.94
CA VAL A 281 17.61 -13.14 -14.40
C VAL A 281 17.10 -14.42 -15.04
N GLY A 282 16.41 -14.29 -16.17
CA GLY A 282 16.06 -15.42 -17.02
C GLY A 282 14.78 -16.15 -16.67
N LEU A 283 14.03 -15.71 -15.67
CA LEU A 283 12.71 -16.27 -15.36
C LEU A 283 11.71 -15.82 -16.43
N THR A 284 10.79 -16.68 -16.83
CA THR A 284 9.67 -16.28 -17.70
C THR A 284 8.45 -15.88 -16.87
N LYS A 285 7.50 -15.14 -17.48
CA LYS A 285 6.23 -14.79 -16.81
C LYS A 285 5.46 -16.04 -16.39
N GLU A 286 5.43 -17.04 -17.27
CA GLU A 286 4.73 -18.29 -17.06
C GLU A 286 5.31 -19.05 -15.88
N GLN A 287 6.65 -19.13 -15.77
CA GLN A 287 7.32 -19.76 -14.63
C GLN A 287 6.99 -19.05 -13.30
N ILE A 288 7.00 -17.72 -13.28
CA ILE A 288 6.67 -16.94 -12.08
C ILE A 288 5.22 -17.14 -11.68
N ARG A 289 4.29 -17.11 -12.65
CA ARG A 289 2.87 -17.32 -12.42
C ARG A 289 2.57 -18.74 -11.95
N GLU A 290 3.12 -19.74 -12.60
CA GLU A 290 2.98 -21.15 -12.21
C GLU A 290 3.50 -21.37 -10.79
N PHE A 291 4.66 -20.80 -10.46
CA PHE A 291 5.20 -20.86 -9.10
C PHE A 291 4.26 -20.23 -8.07
N GLY A 292 3.73 -19.03 -8.36
CA GLY A 292 2.74 -18.38 -7.51
C GLY A 292 1.51 -19.26 -7.25
N ARG A 293 1.02 -19.94 -8.29
CA ARG A 293 -0.12 -20.85 -8.20
C ARG A 293 0.13 -22.06 -7.31
N GLU A 294 1.32 -22.65 -7.43
CA GLU A 294 1.63 -23.92 -6.76
C GLU A 294 2.21 -23.75 -5.35
N HIS A 295 2.92 -22.66 -5.09
CA HIS A 295 3.76 -22.53 -3.91
C HIS A 295 3.33 -21.39 -2.96
N VAL A 296 2.67 -20.35 -3.46
CA VAL A 296 2.18 -19.26 -2.60
C VAL A 296 0.83 -19.66 -2.02
N ARG A 297 0.82 -19.96 -0.71
CA ARG A 297 -0.41 -20.38 -0.01
C ARG A 297 -1.20 -19.18 0.46
N LEU A 298 -2.49 -19.18 0.13
CA LEU A 298 -3.43 -18.16 0.57
C LEU A 298 -4.13 -18.60 1.86
N ARG A 299 -4.39 -17.65 2.76
CA ARG A 299 -5.16 -17.90 3.99
C ARG A 299 -6.57 -18.39 3.64
N PRO A 300 -7.04 -19.54 4.15
CA PRO A 300 -8.34 -20.09 3.78
C PRO A 300 -9.51 -19.13 4.02
N GLY A 301 -9.48 -18.39 5.14
CA GLY A 301 -10.50 -17.39 5.44
C GLY A 301 -10.52 -16.22 4.44
N MET A 302 -9.35 -15.80 3.96
CA MET A 302 -9.26 -14.77 2.91
C MET A 302 -9.75 -15.28 1.56
N VAL A 303 -9.41 -16.51 1.17
CA VAL A 303 -9.91 -17.12 -0.08
C VAL A 303 -11.44 -17.18 -0.09
N GLN A 304 -12.05 -17.62 1.01
CA GLN A 304 -13.50 -17.65 1.16
C GLN A 304 -14.10 -16.24 1.09
N PHE A 305 -13.48 -15.29 1.78
CA PHE A 305 -13.87 -13.89 1.75
C PHE A 305 -13.90 -13.31 0.32
N LEU A 306 -12.81 -13.48 -0.43
CA LEU A 306 -12.67 -12.94 -1.78
C LEU A 306 -13.60 -13.60 -2.79
N LYS A 307 -13.85 -14.91 -2.67
CA LYS A 307 -14.85 -15.61 -3.49
C LYS A 307 -16.24 -15.03 -3.29
N ALA A 308 -16.66 -14.88 -2.04
CA ALA A 308 -17.97 -14.30 -1.72
C ALA A 308 -18.09 -12.84 -2.17
N PHE A 309 -17.02 -12.05 -2.04
CA PHE A 309 -16.98 -10.69 -2.56
C PHE A 309 -17.22 -10.67 -4.07
N VAL A 310 -16.50 -11.49 -4.84
CA VAL A 310 -16.65 -11.58 -6.29
C VAL A 310 -18.05 -12.04 -6.70
N GLU A 311 -18.58 -13.07 -6.06
CA GLU A 311 -19.94 -13.57 -6.31
C GLU A 311 -21.00 -12.47 -6.09
N GLU A 312 -20.87 -11.69 -5.02
CA GLU A 312 -21.76 -10.55 -4.75
C GLU A 312 -21.63 -9.47 -5.82
N GLN A 313 -20.41 -9.15 -6.28
CA GLN A 313 -20.21 -8.18 -7.35
C GLN A 313 -20.82 -8.64 -8.68
N ASP A 314 -20.70 -9.93 -9.02
CA ASP A 314 -21.32 -10.48 -10.23
C ASP A 314 -22.86 -10.48 -10.12
N ARG A 315 -23.42 -10.83 -8.96
CA ARG A 315 -24.88 -10.76 -8.71
C ARG A 315 -25.40 -9.33 -8.93
N VAL A 316 -24.72 -8.37 -8.33
CA VAL A 316 -25.07 -6.95 -8.43
C VAL A 316 -24.98 -6.45 -9.87
N GLU A 317 -23.94 -6.82 -10.61
CA GLU A 317 -23.79 -6.47 -12.03
C GLU A 317 -24.93 -7.04 -12.89
N GLN A 318 -25.34 -8.30 -12.62
CA GLN A 318 -26.47 -8.92 -13.31
C GLN A 318 -27.80 -8.21 -13.01
N GLU A 319 -28.03 -7.79 -11.77
CA GLU A 319 -29.24 -7.04 -11.39
C GLU A 319 -29.33 -5.68 -12.10
N VAL A 320 -28.21 -4.98 -12.24
CA VAL A 320 -28.14 -3.71 -12.99
C VAL A 320 -28.47 -3.96 -14.47
N LYS A 321 -27.83 -4.95 -15.11
CA LYS A 321 -28.10 -5.30 -16.52
C LYS A 321 -29.56 -5.72 -16.75
N ALA A 322 -30.16 -6.44 -15.80
CA ALA A 322 -31.56 -6.85 -15.86
C ALA A 322 -32.50 -5.63 -15.80
N ARG A 323 -32.23 -4.67 -14.92
CA ARG A 323 -33.01 -3.42 -14.83
C ARG A 323 -32.88 -2.57 -16.09
N GLU A 324 -31.68 -2.43 -16.62
CA GLU A 324 -31.43 -1.70 -17.88
C GLU A 324 -32.18 -2.34 -19.05
N SER A 325 -32.21 -3.67 -19.11
CA SER A 325 -32.95 -4.42 -20.13
C SER A 325 -34.47 -4.23 -20.02
N GLN A 326 -35.02 -4.16 -18.80
CA GLN A 326 -36.44 -3.90 -18.56
C GLN A 326 -36.85 -2.48 -18.98
N VAL A 327 -35.99 -1.48 -18.71
CA VAL A 327 -36.24 -0.08 -19.12
C VAL A 327 -36.18 0.05 -20.65
N ALA A 328 -35.23 -0.62 -21.30
CA ALA A 328 -35.11 -0.60 -22.77
C ALA A 328 -36.29 -1.27 -23.48
N GLY A 329 -36.88 -2.32 -22.91
CA GLY A 329 -38.02 -3.05 -23.50
C GLY A 329 -39.38 -2.34 -23.39
N GLY A 330 -39.53 -1.37 -22.47
CA GLY A 330 -40.83 -0.73 -22.16
C GLY A 330 -41.27 0.39 -23.11
N GLN A 331 -40.42 0.84 -24.05
CA GLN A 331 -40.72 1.97 -24.95
C GLN A 331 -41.19 1.56 -26.36
N GLY A 332 -41.34 0.25 -26.63
CA GLY A 332 -41.68 -0.26 -27.96
C GLY A 332 -43.15 -0.66 -28.19
N GLY A 333 -44.04 -0.52 -27.21
CA GLY A 333 -45.42 -1.02 -27.27
C GLY A 333 -46.47 0.07 -27.47
N ASP A 334 -47.07 0.06 -28.67
CA ASP A 334 -48.42 0.51 -29.00
C ASP A 334 -48.75 2.02 -28.94
N ASN A 335 -48.44 2.70 -30.04
CA ASN A 335 -49.26 3.82 -30.50
C ASN A 335 -49.45 3.79 -32.03
N GLU A 336 -49.77 2.61 -32.58
CA GLU A 336 -50.47 2.52 -33.86
C GLU A 336 -51.98 2.52 -33.61
N SER A 337 -52.61 3.69 -33.67
CA SER A 337 -53.90 3.91 -34.37
C SER A 337 -54.58 5.21 -33.95
N SER A 338 -54.33 6.30 -34.69
CA SER A 338 -55.36 7.28 -35.06
C SER A 338 -54.84 8.25 -36.12
N PRO A 339 -55.40 8.24 -37.35
CA PRO A 339 -55.13 9.26 -38.35
C PRO A 339 -56.02 10.48 -38.08
N SER A 340 -55.48 11.55 -37.49
CA SER A 340 -56.17 12.85 -37.43
C SER A 340 -55.46 13.88 -38.31
N THR A 341 -56.09 14.15 -39.44
CA THR A 341 -55.82 15.25 -40.36
C THR A 341 -56.07 16.59 -39.66
N THR A 342 -55.03 17.38 -39.37
CA THR A 342 -55.22 18.81 -39.12
C THR A 342 -53.99 19.61 -39.56
N THR A 343 -54.20 20.39 -40.60
CA THR A 343 -53.35 21.45 -41.13
C THR A 343 -53.32 22.65 -40.17
N GLY A 344 -52.14 23.17 -39.80
CA GLY A 344 -52.07 24.45 -39.09
C GLY A 344 -50.72 24.87 -38.50
N SER A 345 -50.04 25.77 -39.23
CA SER A 345 -49.12 26.84 -38.82
C SER A 345 -47.94 26.60 -37.84
N HIS A 346 -46.76 26.96 -38.39
CA HIS A 346 -45.51 27.42 -37.79
C HIS A 346 -45.49 27.91 -36.34
N HIS A 347 -44.60 27.30 -35.54
CA HIS A 347 -43.76 27.99 -34.57
C HIS A 347 -42.43 27.23 -34.40
N PRO A 348 -41.25 27.89 -34.36
CA PRO A 348 -39.99 27.25 -34.04
C PRO A 348 -39.89 27.08 -32.52
N SER A 349 -40.39 25.95 -32.01
CA SER A 349 -40.27 25.55 -30.61
C SER A 349 -38.86 24.98 -30.37
N GLY A 350 -38.22 25.54 -29.34
CA GLY A 350 -36.83 25.28 -28.99
C GLY A 350 -36.55 23.82 -28.69
N SER A 351 -35.36 23.39 -29.13
CA SER A 351 -34.73 22.12 -28.83
C SER A 351 -34.46 22.02 -27.32
N GLY A 352 -35.50 21.67 -26.55
CA GLY A 352 -35.35 21.22 -25.18
C GLY A 352 -34.65 19.87 -25.21
N SER A 353 -33.32 19.89 -25.11
CA SER A 353 -32.53 18.73 -24.71
C SER A 353 -33.13 18.22 -23.41
N VAL A 354 -33.95 17.17 -23.50
CA VAL A 354 -34.47 16.49 -22.32
C VAL A 354 -33.26 15.82 -21.71
N SER A 355 -32.66 16.49 -20.73
CA SER A 355 -31.63 15.98 -19.84
C SER A 355 -32.10 14.61 -19.35
N ALA A 356 -31.57 13.55 -19.94
CA ALA A 356 -31.77 12.20 -19.45
C ALA A 356 -31.50 12.24 -17.94
N SER A 357 -32.51 11.90 -17.15
CA SER A 357 -32.35 11.83 -15.70
C SER A 357 -31.11 10.97 -15.43
N PRO A 358 -30.23 11.38 -14.51
CA PRO A 358 -29.00 10.65 -14.24
C PRO A 358 -29.40 9.23 -13.86
N SER A 359 -29.22 8.29 -14.79
CA SER A 359 -29.34 6.87 -14.51
C SER A 359 -28.45 6.63 -13.30
N SER A 360 -29.00 5.97 -12.28
CA SER A 360 -28.26 5.75 -11.03
C SER A 360 -26.92 5.11 -11.41
N LYS A 361 -25.82 5.84 -11.16
CA LYS A 361 -24.46 5.43 -11.53
C LYS A 361 -24.00 4.32 -10.60
N TYR A 362 -24.68 3.18 -10.65
CA TYR A 362 -24.25 2.02 -9.93
C TYR A 362 -23.00 1.49 -10.61
N THR A 363 -21.89 1.48 -9.89
CA THR A 363 -20.61 0.97 -10.37
C THR A 363 -20.32 -0.33 -9.66
N ARG A 364 -19.89 -1.33 -10.43
CA ARG A 364 -19.41 -2.59 -9.89
C ARG A 364 -18.26 -2.30 -8.93
N GLY A 365 -18.30 -2.94 -7.77
CA GLY A 365 -17.21 -2.83 -6.83
C GLY A 365 -15.91 -3.45 -7.37
N GLN A 366 -14.78 -2.86 -7.00
CA GLN A 366 -13.47 -3.24 -7.53
C GLN A 366 -12.56 -3.78 -6.43
N LEU A 367 -11.86 -4.86 -6.77
CA LEU A 367 -10.76 -5.40 -5.98
C LEU A 367 -9.45 -4.76 -6.45
N TRP A 368 -8.62 -4.37 -5.49
CA TRP A 368 -7.29 -3.82 -5.70
C TRP A 368 -6.29 -4.53 -4.79
N ILE A 369 -5.07 -4.71 -5.28
CA ILE A 369 -3.94 -5.17 -4.45
C ILE A 369 -2.83 -4.12 -4.52
N LEU A 370 -2.37 -3.67 -3.35
CA LEU A 370 -1.22 -2.78 -3.17
C LEU A 370 -0.14 -3.54 -2.40
N SER A 371 0.93 -3.93 -3.07
CA SER A 371 2.02 -4.68 -2.45
C SER A 371 3.34 -3.94 -2.61
N VAL A 372 4.09 -3.80 -1.52
CA VAL A 372 5.53 -3.44 -1.60
C VAL A 372 6.33 -4.57 -2.26
N ASN A 373 5.79 -5.79 -2.16
CA ASN A 373 6.46 -7.01 -2.53
C ASN A 373 6.00 -7.49 -3.91
N TRP A 374 7.01 -7.76 -4.74
CA TRP A 374 7.02 -8.74 -5.84
C TRP A 374 6.12 -8.56 -7.05
N SER A 375 6.52 -9.30 -8.10
CA SER A 375 5.95 -9.29 -9.44
C SER A 375 4.45 -9.51 -9.48
N GLN A 376 3.79 -8.79 -10.38
CA GLN A 376 2.39 -8.99 -10.71
C GLN A 376 2.08 -10.45 -11.09
N ASP A 377 2.99 -11.12 -11.80
CA ASP A 377 2.77 -12.48 -12.27
C ASP A 377 2.75 -13.50 -11.12
N LEU A 378 3.55 -13.28 -10.07
CA LEU A 378 3.54 -14.12 -8.86
C LEU A 378 2.20 -14.00 -8.13
N ILE A 379 1.74 -12.75 -7.93
CA ILE A 379 0.47 -12.45 -7.27
C ILE A 379 -0.69 -13.04 -8.07
N ARG A 380 -0.70 -12.85 -9.40
CA ARG A 380 -1.72 -13.45 -10.27
C ARG A 380 -1.75 -14.96 -10.19
N GLY A 381 -0.58 -15.60 -10.18
CA GLY A 381 -0.46 -17.04 -9.98
C GLY A 381 -1.15 -17.50 -8.71
N ALA A 382 -0.86 -16.84 -7.58
CA ALA A 382 -1.51 -17.14 -6.31
C ALA A 382 -3.03 -16.91 -6.38
N MET A 383 -3.46 -15.80 -6.98
CA MET A 383 -4.88 -15.43 -7.12
C MET A 383 -5.67 -16.35 -8.06
N ASP A 384 -5.03 -17.11 -8.94
CA ASP A 384 -5.69 -18.18 -9.72
C ASP A 384 -6.33 -19.23 -8.80
N GLN A 385 -5.83 -19.42 -7.57
CA GLN A 385 -6.45 -20.30 -6.56
C GLN A 385 -7.80 -19.76 -6.05
N VAL A 386 -8.00 -18.43 -6.10
CA VAL A 386 -9.25 -17.77 -5.73
C VAL A 386 -10.24 -17.81 -6.88
N PHE A 387 -9.79 -17.42 -8.07
CA PHE A 387 -10.69 -17.20 -9.22
C PHE A 387 -10.85 -18.41 -10.14
N GLY A 388 -10.00 -19.43 -9.99
CA GLY A 388 -10.09 -20.72 -10.67
C GLY A 388 -9.46 -20.76 -12.07
N SER A 389 -9.18 -19.61 -12.69
CA SER A 389 -8.46 -19.54 -13.97
C SER A 389 -7.76 -18.20 -14.16
N GLU A 390 -6.83 -18.15 -15.12
CA GLU A 390 -6.11 -16.92 -15.47
C GLU A 390 -7.05 -15.85 -16.04
N GLU A 391 -8.00 -16.24 -16.88
CA GLU A 391 -8.99 -15.33 -17.47
C GLU A 391 -9.89 -14.73 -16.39
N ALA A 392 -10.28 -15.54 -15.39
CA ALA A 392 -11.04 -15.07 -14.25
C ALA A 392 -10.20 -14.08 -13.42
N THR A 393 -8.93 -14.40 -13.15
CA THR A 393 -8.02 -13.49 -12.45
C THR A 393 -7.89 -12.15 -13.17
N VAL A 394 -7.70 -12.14 -14.50
CA VAL A 394 -7.64 -10.90 -15.29
C VAL A 394 -8.95 -10.12 -15.25
N LYS A 395 -10.10 -10.82 -15.23
CA LYS A 395 -11.43 -10.18 -15.12
C LYS A 395 -11.61 -9.45 -13.78
N TYR A 396 -11.24 -10.07 -12.65
CA TYR A 396 -11.52 -9.53 -11.31
C TYR A 396 -10.37 -8.69 -10.74
N LEU A 397 -9.14 -8.91 -11.22
CA LEU A 397 -7.94 -8.20 -10.81
C LEU A 397 -7.11 -7.84 -12.06
N PRO A 398 -7.59 -6.86 -12.87
CA PRO A 398 -6.86 -6.41 -14.05
C PRO A 398 -5.56 -5.69 -13.65
N ASP A 399 -4.64 -5.50 -14.61
CA ASP A 399 -3.34 -4.86 -14.42
C ASP A 399 -3.44 -3.48 -13.76
N SER A 400 -4.47 -2.71 -14.11
CA SER A 400 -4.73 -1.40 -13.52
C SER A 400 -5.00 -1.45 -12.02
N ASN A 401 -5.39 -2.61 -11.50
CA ASN A 401 -5.81 -2.83 -10.12
C ASN A 401 -4.76 -3.57 -9.26
N LEU A 402 -3.62 -3.91 -9.86
CA LEU A 402 -2.52 -4.59 -9.19
C LEU A 402 -1.29 -3.70 -9.22
N ILE A 403 -1.10 -2.94 -8.15
CA ILE A 403 0.03 -2.01 -8.03
C ILE A 403 1.07 -2.63 -7.09
N CYS A 404 2.21 -2.99 -7.68
CA CYS A 404 3.35 -3.54 -6.97
C CYS A 404 4.63 -3.30 -7.76
N SER A 405 5.77 -3.52 -7.12
CA SER A 405 7.06 -3.54 -7.79
C SER A 405 7.12 -4.74 -8.74
N ASN A 406 7.51 -4.54 -10.00
CA ASN A 406 7.44 -5.60 -11.02
C ASN A 406 8.80 -5.92 -11.64
N LEU A 407 8.96 -7.13 -12.17
CA LEU A 407 10.18 -7.49 -12.89
C LEU A 407 10.13 -6.94 -14.31
N GLU A 408 11.24 -6.38 -14.77
CA GLU A 408 11.40 -5.98 -16.17
C GLU A 408 11.69 -7.21 -17.03
N PHE A 409 10.98 -7.30 -18.16
CA PHE A 409 11.16 -8.37 -19.13
C PHE A 409 11.79 -7.82 -20.41
N ALA A 410 12.85 -8.49 -20.88
CA ALA A 410 13.49 -8.15 -22.14
C ALA A 410 13.01 -9.10 -23.25
N LYS A 411 12.94 -8.57 -24.47
CA LYS A 411 12.75 -9.37 -25.70
C LYS A 411 14.01 -10.14 -26.10
N GLU A 412 15.16 -9.72 -25.58
CA GLU A 412 16.44 -10.31 -25.90
C GLU A 412 16.58 -11.68 -25.23
N GLY A 413 17.18 -12.63 -25.95
CA GLY A 413 17.53 -13.93 -25.39
C GLY A 413 18.49 -13.79 -24.21
N HIS A 414 18.40 -14.73 -23.27
CA HIS A 414 19.19 -14.72 -22.04
C HIS A 414 20.70 -14.54 -22.28
N GLU A 415 21.28 -15.20 -23.28
CA GLU A 415 22.72 -15.07 -23.59
C GLU A 415 23.13 -13.62 -23.87
N THR A 416 22.27 -12.86 -24.54
CA THR A 416 22.51 -11.45 -24.86
C THR A 416 22.49 -10.60 -23.58
N LEU A 417 21.53 -10.84 -22.69
CA LEU A 417 21.45 -10.17 -21.39
C LEU A 417 22.68 -10.44 -20.52
N ALA A 418 23.14 -11.70 -20.47
CA ALA A 418 24.32 -12.08 -19.72
C ALA A 418 25.60 -11.45 -20.29
N ARG A 419 25.75 -11.40 -21.63
CA ARG A 419 26.88 -10.72 -22.28
C ARG A 419 26.87 -9.21 -22.00
N ARG A 420 25.70 -8.58 -22.04
CA ARG A 420 25.55 -7.14 -21.78
C ARG A 420 26.00 -6.77 -20.37
N ARG A 421 25.59 -7.54 -19.35
CA ARG A 421 26.03 -7.35 -17.96
C ARG A 421 27.55 -7.44 -17.79
N LYS A 422 28.23 -8.31 -18.55
CA LYS A 422 29.71 -8.39 -18.52
C LYS A 422 30.38 -7.19 -19.18
N SER A 423 29.73 -6.60 -20.17
CA SER A 423 30.30 -5.52 -20.97
C SER A 423 30.00 -4.11 -20.44
N GLU A 424 28.94 -3.93 -19.66
CA GLU A 424 28.62 -2.64 -19.05
C GLU A 424 29.50 -2.46 -17.80
N PRO A 425 30.52 -1.57 -17.82
CA PRO A 425 31.21 -1.20 -16.60
C PRO A 425 30.20 -0.60 -15.63
N SER A 426 30.31 -0.94 -14.34
CA SER A 426 29.47 -0.38 -13.27
C SER A 426 29.71 1.13 -13.14
N THR A 427 29.15 1.90 -14.06
CA THR A 427 29.10 3.36 -14.01
C THR A 427 27.84 3.73 -13.28
N THR A 428 28.00 4.50 -12.20
CA THR A 428 26.94 5.13 -11.38
C THR A 428 25.72 5.46 -12.22
N ILE A 429 24.62 4.73 -11.96
CA ILE A 429 23.32 4.96 -12.59
C ILE A 429 22.87 6.37 -12.18
N VAL A 430 22.94 7.31 -13.10
CA VAL A 430 22.30 8.62 -12.96
C VAL A 430 20.84 8.39 -13.32
N ASP A 431 19.96 8.39 -12.32
CA ASP A 431 18.51 8.22 -12.48
C ASP A 431 17.94 9.31 -13.40
N ASN A 432 17.77 9.00 -14.68
CA ASN A 432 16.99 9.79 -15.62
C ASN A 432 15.54 9.25 -15.62
N ASN A 433 14.78 9.57 -14.57
CA ASN A 433 13.37 9.18 -14.39
C ASN A 433 12.38 9.95 -15.31
N ASN A 434 12.73 10.15 -16.58
CA ASN A 434 11.85 10.78 -17.57
C ASN A 434 11.55 9.83 -18.74
N SER A 435 11.10 8.61 -18.43
CA SER A 435 10.48 7.71 -19.42
C SER A 435 8.96 7.88 -19.37
N SER A 436 8.46 8.86 -20.10
CA SER A 436 7.05 8.87 -20.51
C SER A 436 6.79 7.62 -21.35
N SER A 437 5.98 6.69 -20.84
CA SER A 437 5.46 5.56 -21.62
C SER A 437 4.59 6.12 -22.75
N ALA A 438 5.19 6.32 -23.92
CA ALA A 438 4.45 6.64 -25.11
C ALA A 438 3.67 5.39 -25.55
N ASP A 439 2.36 5.55 -25.66
CA ASP A 439 1.41 4.60 -26.21
C ASP A 439 1.96 3.96 -27.50
N LEU A 440 2.28 2.67 -27.44
CA LEU A 440 2.52 1.86 -28.63
C LEU A 440 1.15 1.51 -29.22
N ASP A 441 0.73 2.37 -30.14
CA ASP A 441 -0.48 2.24 -30.92
C ASP A 441 -0.44 0.97 -31.79
N ASN A 442 -1.45 0.15 -31.60
CA ASN A 442 -1.57 -1.22 -32.06
C ASN A 442 -2.11 -1.22 -33.51
N THR A 443 -1.22 -1.26 -34.51
CA THR A 443 -1.62 -1.40 -35.91
C THR A 443 -1.68 -2.87 -36.31
N ASP A 444 -2.91 -3.35 -36.37
CA ASP A 444 -3.39 -4.64 -36.82
C ASP A 444 -2.94 -4.94 -38.27
N THR A 445 -1.97 -5.84 -38.44
CA THR A 445 -1.65 -6.46 -39.74
C THR A 445 -1.62 -7.97 -39.62
N SER A 446 -2.77 -8.55 -39.93
CA SER A 446 -3.01 -9.98 -40.15
C SER A 446 -2.01 -10.62 -41.13
N ASN A 447 -0.99 -11.28 -40.59
CA ASN A 447 -0.22 -12.28 -41.34
C ASN A 447 -0.01 -13.53 -40.48
N LYS A 448 -0.87 -14.54 -40.69
CA LYS A 448 -0.87 -15.83 -40.00
C LYS A 448 0.27 -16.72 -40.50
N GLN A 449 1.52 -16.40 -40.14
CA GLN A 449 2.64 -17.32 -40.26
C GLN A 449 3.25 -17.55 -38.88
N GLY A 450 3.03 -18.77 -38.36
CA GLY A 450 3.59 -19.36 -37.15
C GLY A 450 4.39 -18.42 -36.25
N GLU A 451 3.69 -17.58 -35.49
CA GLU A 451 4.30 -16.79 -34.43
C GLU A 451 4.80 -17.77 -33.36
N ASN A 452 6.08 -18.11 -33.44
CA ASN A 452 6.80 -18.62 -32.27
C ASN A 452 6.72 -17.52 -31.23
N ALA A 453 5.81 -17.67 -30.25
CA ALA A 453 5.61 -16.73 -29.17
C ALA A 453 6.98 -16.35 -28.60
N CYS A 454 7.35 -15.08 -28.73
CA CYS A 454 8.63 -14.59 -28.23
C CYS A 454 8.63 -14.73 -26.71
N VAL A 455 9.33 -15.75 -26.20
CA VAL A 455 9.41 -15.99 -24.75
C VAL A 455 10.22 -14.86 -24.12
N HIS A 456 9.55 -14.04 -23.32
CA HIS A 456 10.16 -12.94 -22.62
C HIS A 456 10.80 -13.43 -21.32
N HIS A 457 12.05 -13.00 -21.10
CA HIS A 457 12.83 -13.38 -19.93
C HIS A 457 13.08 -12.14 -19.07
N THR A 458 13.08 -12.30 -17.75
CA THR A 458 13.40 -11.22 -16.81
C THR A 458 14.84 -10.76 -17.02
N SER A 459 15.06 -9.44 -17.01
CA SER A 459 16.40 -8.83 -17.01
C SER A 459 17.06 -8.85 -15.62
N GLY A 460 16.31 -9.29 -14.61
CA GLY A 460 16.62 -9.19 -13.19
C GLY A 460 16.37 -7.80 -12.59
N LYS A 461 16.04 -6.79 -13.41
CA LYS A 461 15.74 -5.44 -12.94
C LYS A 461 14.32 -5.39 -12.38
N VAL A 462 14.15 -4.67 -11.27
CA VAL A 462 12.85 -4.45 -10.63
C VAL A 462 12.42 -3.00 -10.93
N ASP A 463 11.26 -2.86 -11.56
CA ASP A 463 10.54 -1.60 -11.68
C ASP A 463 9.81 -1.29 -10.35
N ALA A 464 10.41 -0.39 -9.58
CA ALA A 464 10.04 -0.11 -8.20
C ALA A 464 8.85 0.88 -8.11
N ASN A 465 7.63 0.38 -8.27
CA ASN A 465 6.42 1.21 -8.16
C ASN A 465 6.03 1.54 -6.71
N ILE A 466 6.23 0.59 -5.79
CA ILE A 466 5.92 0.75 -4.36
C ILE A 466 7.09 0.21 -3.56
N LEU A 467 7.76 1.08 -2.79
CA LEU A 467 8.88 0.70 -1.92
C LEU A 467 8.50 0.70 -0.45
N THR A 468 7.60 1.59 -0.04
CA THR A 468 7.34 1.89 1.37
C THR A 468 5.85 2.02 1.67
N GLY A 469 5.51 2.11 2.96
CA GLY A 469 4.14 2.41 3.37
C GLY A 469 3.63 3.77 2.89
N THR A 470 4.52 4.75 2.68
CA THR A 470 4.15 6.04 2.08
C THR A 470 3.80 5.91 0.60
N ASP A 471 4.45 5.01 -0.14
CA ASP A 471 4.10 4.73 -1.54
C ASP A 471 2.75 4.05 -1.65
N LYS A 472 2.46 3.07 -0.76
CA LYS A 472 1.14 2.45 -0.66
C LYS A 472 0.06 3.51 -0.42
N LEU A 473 0.29 4.44 0.52
CA LEU A 473 -0.65 5.52 0.81
C LEU A 473 -0.87 6.45 -0.38
N HIS A 474 0.18 6.81 -1.11
CA HIS A 474 0.08 7.60 -2.34
C HIS A 474 -0.72 6.87 -3.41
N ALA A 475 -0.39 5.61 -3.69
CA ALA A 475 -1.10 4.77 -4.65
C ALA A 475 -2.59 4.64 -4.29
N PHE A 476 -2.90 4.40 -3.01
CA PHE A 476 -4.27 4.29 -2.53
C PHE A 476 -5.07 5.60 -2.74
N ARG A 477 -4.50 6.75 -2.37
CA ARG A 477 -5.14 8.05 -2.62
C ARG A 477 -5.32 8.34 -4.11
N ASP A 478 -4.37 7.93 -4.93
CA ASP A 478 -4.47 8.10 -6.37
C ASP A 478 -5.62 7.27 -6.98
N ILE A 479 -5.76 6.01 -6.55
CA ILE A 479 -6.88 5.15 -6.91
C ILE A 479 -8.22 5.82 -6.56
N GLN A 480 -8.35 6.31 -5.32
CA GLN A 480 -9.56 7.00 -4.86
C GLN A 480 -9.90 8.22 -5.73
N ARG A 481 -8.90 9.07 -6.03
CA ARG A 481 -9.08 10.25 -6.88
C ARG A 481 -9.47 9.89 -8.31
N ARG A 482 -8.77 8.95 -8.93
CA ARG A 482 -9.04 8.51 -10.31
C ARG A 482 -10.45 7.94 -10.43
N PHE A 483 -10.84 7.09 -9.48
CA PHE A 483 -12.18 6.51 -9.47
C PHE A 483 -13.27 7.58 -9.31
N ALA A 484 -13.12 8.49 -8.34
CA ALA A 484 -14.07 9.58 -8.13
C ALA A 484 -14.19 10.49 -9.37
N ALA A 485 -13.06 10.82 -10.02
CA ALA A 485 -13.04 11.61 -11.24
C ALA A 485 -13.72 10.90 -12.42
N GLN A 486 -13.40 9.62 -12.64
CA GLN A 486 -13.95 8.82 -13.74
C GLN A 486 -15.48 8.70 -13.66
N HIS A 487 -16.04 8.61 -12.46
CA HIS A 487 -17.47 8.44 -12.25
C HIS A 487 -18.21 9.75 -11.90
N ASN A 488 -17.47 10.87 -11.80
CA ASN A 488 -17.98 12.16 -11.32
C ASN A 488 -18.75 11.97 -10.01
N LEU A 489 -18.06 11.38 -9.03
CA LEU A 489 -18.53 11.12 -7.68
C LEU A 489 -17.85 12.08 -6.71
N ALA A 490 -18.57 12.49 -5.68
CA ALA A 490 -17.98 13.15 -4.53
C ALA A 490 -17.21 12.12 -3.66
N PRO A 491 -16.16 12.53 -2.92
CA PRO A 491 -15.35 11.60 -2.12
C PRO A 491 -16.14 10.71 -1.14
N PHE A 492 -17.27 11.20 -0.61
CA PHE A 492 -18.10 10.49 0.35
C PHE A 492 -19.09 9.50 -0.29
N GLU A 493 -19.22 9.49 -1.63
CA GLU A 493 -20.15 8.60 -2.34
C GLU A 493 -19.56 7.20 -2.57
N THR A 494 -18.27 7.04 -2.31
CA THR A 494 -17.55 5.77 -2.39
C THR A 494 -17.15 5.30 -1.00
N LYS A 495 -17.30 4.00 -0.73
CA LYS A 495 -16.80 3.38 0.49
C LYS A 495 -15.65 2.44 0.18
N TRP A 496 -14.53 2.63 0.87
CA TRP A 496 -13.27 1.92 0.71
C TRP A 496 -12.93 1.15 1.98
N ALA A 497 -12.64 -0.14 1.82
CA ALA A 497 -12.02 -0.94 2.87
C ALA A 497 -10.56 -1.24 2.50
N PHE A 498 -9.67 -1.14 3.48
CA PHE A 498 -8.26 -1.52 3.33
C PHE A 498 -7.92 -2.64 4.31
N PHE A 499 -7.26 -3.68 3.83
CA PHE A 499 -6.78 -4.80 4.64
C PHE A 499 -5.26 -4.82 4.64
N GLY A 500 -4.66 -4.93 5.82
CA GLY A 500 -3.22 -5.01 5.99
C GLY A 500 -2.84 -5.68 7.30
N ASP A 501 -1.60 -6.12 7.42
CA ASP A 501 -1.08 -6.83 8.58
C ASP A 501 0.12 -6.11 9.22
N SER A 502 0.74 -5.18 8.49
CA SER A 502 2.06 -4.65 8.81
C SER A 502 2.05 -3.14 9.08
N THR A 503 3.16 -2.63 9.64
CA THR A 503 3.37 -1.18 9.79
C THR A 503 3.41 -0.43 8.45
N THR A 504 3.67 -1.10 7.32
CA THR A 504 3.67 -0.44 6.01
C THR A 504 2.25 -0.07 5.57
N ASP A 505 1.23 -0.75 6.10
CA ASP A 505 -0.16 -0.55 5.74
C ASP A 505 -0.86 0.52 6.58
N LEU A 506 -0.23 0.98 7.66
CA LEU A 506 -0.84 1.88 8.63
C LEU A 506 -1.44 3.14 7.99
N GLY A 507 -0.73 3.74 7.04
CA GLY A 507 -1.22 4.90 6.30
C GLY A 507 -2.53 4.60 5.57
N CYS A 508 -2.59 3.49 4.85
CA CYS A 508 -3.78 3.09 4.09
C CYS A 508 -4.95 2.65 4.98
N LEU A 509 -4.65 1.88 6.04
CA LEU A 509 -5.63 1.44 7.03
C LEU A 509 -6.39 2.62 7.64
N VAL A 510 -5.67 3.70 7.96
CA VAL A 510 -6.23 4.91 8.55
C VAL A 510 -6.85 5.84 7.51
N GLU A 511 -6.40 5.77 6.25
CA GLU A 511 -6.93 6.55 5.15
C GLU A 511 -8.30 6.03 4.67
N ALA A 512 -8.52 4.72 4.75
CA ALA A 512 -9.75 4.05 4.32
C ALA A 512 -10.96 4.41 5.18
N ASP A 513 -12.16 4.21 4.66
CA ASP A 513 -13.39 4.35 5.45
C ASP A 513 -13.46 3.26 6.52
N VAL A 514 -12.95 2.07 6.20
CA VAL A 514 -12.80 0.95 7.13
C VAL A 514 -11.43 0.30 6.95
N GLY A 515 -10.57 0.44 7.97
CA GLY A 515 -9.28 -0.25 8.04
C GLY A 515 -9.38 -1.55 8.84
N ILE A 516 -8.95 -2.66 8.23
CA ILE A 516 -9.00 -4.00 8.81
C ILE A 516 -7.58 -4.57 8.93
N ILE A 517 -7.17 -4.81 10.18
CA ILE A 517 -5.92 -5.46 10.52
C ILE A 517 -6.11 -6.98 10.48
N ILE A 518 -5.25 -7.67 9.75
CA ILE A 518 -5.17 -9.13 9.75
C ILE A 518 -3.95 -9.57 10.57
N GLY A 519 -4.15 -10.51 11.49
CA GLY A 519 -3.06 -11.10 12.29
C GLY A 519 -2.79 -10.40 13.63
N LYS A 520 -1.56 -10.56 14.12
CA LYS A 520 -1.13 -10.17 15.48
C LYS A 520 0.19 -9.41 15.49
N SER A 521 0.48 -8.64 14.43
CA SER A 521 1.73 -7.88 14.31
C SER A 521 1.93 -6.93 15.48
N LYS A 522 2.89 -7.24 16.36
CA LYS A 522 3.18 -6.45 17.56
C LYS A 522 3.67 -5.05 17.20
N SER A 523 4.45 -4.93 16.13
CA SER A 523 4.98 -3.64 15.67
C SER A 523 3.85 -2.73 15.19
N LEU A 524 2.92 -3.24 14.37
CA LEU A 524 1.74 -2.48 13.92
C LEU A 524 0.89 -2.02 15.11
N LEU A 525 0.60 -2.92 16.06
CA LEU A 525 -0.22 -2.57 17.22
C LEU A 525 0.44 -1.53 18.12
N SER A 526 1.76 -1.63 18.31
CA SER A 526 2.54 -0.64 19.06
C SER A 526 2.56 0.72 18.35
N GLU A 527 2.59 0.73 17.01
CA GLU A 527 2.49 1.96 16.22
C GLU A 527 1.10 2.59 16.34
N CYS A 528 0.03 1.79 16.25
CA CYS A 528 -1.34 2.25 16.45
C CYS A 528 -1.52 2.92 17.83
N GLU A 529 -1.04 2.26 18.89
CA GLU A 529 -1.08 2.80 20.25
C GLU A 529 -0.32 4.14 20.35
N ARG A 530 0.90 4.19 19.81
CA ARG A 530 1.73 5.40 19.80
C ARG A 530 1.09 6.55 19.04
N SER A 531 0.38 6.26 17.95
CA SER A 531 -0.35 7.23 17.14
C SER A 531 -1.75 7.57 17.67
N GLY A 532 -2.17 7.00 18.81
CA GLY A 532 -3.49 7.24 19.41
C GLY A 532 -4.65 6.68 18.59
N ILE A 533 -4.39 5.62 17.82
CA ILE A 533 -5.35 4.92 16.96
C ILE A 533 -6.01 3.82 17.78
N GLN A 534 -7.33 3.79 17.80
CA GLN A 534 -8.06 2.75 18.50
C GLN A 534 -8.09 1.49 17.66
N VAL A 535 -7.74 0.34 18.26
CA VAL A 535 -7.89 -0.97 17.64
C VAL A 535 -8.97 -1.75 18.38
N VAL A 536 -9.99 -2.19 17.64
CA VAL A 536 -11.10 -2.98 18.15
C VAL A 536 -10.92 -4.43 17.70
N ASP A 537 -10.78 -5.32 18.67
CA ASP A 537 -10.70 -6.74 18.42
C ASP A 537 -12.05 -7.32 18.05
N LEU A 538 -12.10 -7.96 16.89
CA LEU A 538 -13.25 -8.73 16.45
C LEU A 538 -13.01 -10.18 16.83
N GLU A 539 -13.47 -10.55 18.02
CA GLU A 539 -13.49 -11.94 18.45
C GLU A 539 -14.51 -12.71 17.62
N VAL A 540 -14.04 -13.80 17.01
CA VAL A 540 -14.91 -14.82 16.44
C VAL A 540 -15.61 -15.50 17.61
N ARG A 541 -16.92 -15.29 17.75
CA ARG A 541 -17.73 -16.13 18.65
C ARG A 541 -17.62 -17.57 18.14
N LYS A 542 -16.95 -18.42 18.92
CA LYS A 542 -16.81 -19.86 18.66
C LYS A 542 -18.15 -20.57 18.69
#